data_AF-A0A941FDS6-F1
#
_entry.id   AF-A0A941FDS6-F1
#
_cell.length_a   1.000
_cell.length_b   1.000
_cell.length_c   1.000
_cell.angle_alpha   90.00
_cell.angle_beta   90.00
_cell.angle_gamma   90.00
#
_symmetry.space_group_name_H-M   'P 1'
#
loop_
_entity.id
_entity.type
_entity.pdbx_description
1 polymer ?
#
loop_
_entity_poly.entity_id
_entity_poly.type
_entity_poly.pdbx_seq_one_letter_code
_entity_poly.pdbx_strand_id
1 'polypeptide(L)'
;MSTGLIIALIVIAAVVVIIAAAMTLRARGPRRGPSLKRRFGPEYDRAVARHDGDATAAERELTERVHRHGDLRERPLEPAQREQYEARWTAAQERFVDSPREAVAEADRLLAELAGARGFPDGGQYEEQLAALSVHHAHHVDGYRRVHRAAHLRADDARDGGTGTEDMREAMVAARALFEELVRPARHDGGGHTGGRREDGRHQSGRHRAGLNGGRKAPAARGGHMPWALHRRQAKES
;
A
#
# COMPACT_ATOMS: atom_id res chain seq x y z
N MET A 1 31.72 -10.85 -67.20
CA MET A 1 31.63 -10.82 -65.72
C MET A 1 31.05 -12.15 -65.28
N SER A 2 31.83 -12.91 -64.51
CA SER A 2 31.55 -14.32 -64.21
C SER A 2 30.24 -14.44 -63.44
N THR A 3 29.30 -15.25 -63.93
CA THR A 3 28.02 -15.57 -63.28
C THR A 3 28.20 -15.97 -61.81
N GLY A 4 29.32 -16.61 -61.47
CA GLY A 4 29.69 -16.92 -60.08
C GLY A 4 29.89 -15.70 -59.16
N LEU A 5 30.37 -14.56 -59.67
CA LEU A 5 30.52 -13.32 -58.90
C LEU A 5 29.15 -12.72 -58.54
N ILE A 6 28.20 -12.76 -59.49
CA ILE A 6 26.85 -12.25 -59.31
C ILE A 6 26.11 -13.11 -58.28
N ILE A 7 26.25 -14.44 -58.35
CA ILE A 7 25.64 -15.38 -57.40
C ILE A 7 26.22 -15.15 -55.98
N ALA A 8 27.54 -14.98 -55.85
CA ALA A 8 28.17 -14.74 -54.55
C ALA A 8 27.68 -13.44 -53.88
N LEU A 9 27.50 -12.36 -54.65
CA LEU A 9 26.99 -11.09 -54.13
C LEU A 9 25.54 -11.19 -53.65
N ILE A 10 24.70 -11.94 -54.37
CA ILE A 10 23.29 -12.15 -53.98
C ILE A 10 23.20 -12.92 -52.64
N VAL A 11 24.03 -13.94 -52.46
CA VAL A 11 24.05 -14.74 -51.22
C VAL A 11 24.49 -13.88 -50.04
N ILE A 12 25.53 -13.06 -50.19
CA ILE A 12 26.02 -12.17 -49.12
C ILE A 12 24.95 -11.14 -48.77
N ALA A 13 24.30 -10.53 -49.76
CA ALA A 13 23.22 -9.57 -49.52
C ALA A 13 22.03 -10.21 -48.78
N ALA A 14 21.65 -11.43 -49.13
CA ALA A 14 20.59 -12.17 -48.45
C ALA A 14 20.94 -12.46 -46.98
N VAL A 15 22.18 -12.88 -46.70
CA VAL A 15 22.65 -13.11 -45.33
C VAL A 15 22.64 -11.83 -44.50
N VAL A 16 23.08 -10.70 -45.07
CA VAL A 16 23.06 -9.40 -44.39
C VAL A 16 21.62 -8.95 -44.08
N VAL A 17 20.69 -9.15 -45.02
CA VAL A 17 19.26 -8.82 -44.80
C VAL A 17 18.65 -9.71 -43.71
N ILE A 18 18.99 -11.00 -43.67
CA ILE A 18 18.52 -11.92 -42.62
C ILE A 18 19.08 -11.53 -41.25
N ILE A 19 20.37 -11.17 -41.17
CA ILE A 19 20.99 -10.70 -39.93
C ILE A 19 20.37 -9.38 -39.47
N ALA A 20 20.17 -8.42 -40.37
CA ALA A 20 19.52 -7.15 -40.06
C ALA A 20 18.05 -7.33 -39.62
N ALA A 21 17.32 -8.24 -40.28
CA ALA A 21 15.96 -8.61 -39.89
C ALA A 21 15.94 -9.27 -38.50
N ALA A 22 16.87 -10.19 -38.22
CA ALA A 22 17.00 -10.83 -36.92
C ALA A 22 17.36 -9.81 -35.80
N MET A 23 18.26 -8.86 -36.08
CA MET A 23 18.62 -7.79 -35.14
C MET A 23 17.44 -6.84 -34.88
N THR A 24 16.67 -6.47 -35.90
CA THR A 24 15.47 -5.63 -35.72
C THR A 24 14.33 -6.34 -35.01
N LEU A 25 14.16 -7.66 -35.22
CA LEU A 25 13.22 -8.50 -34.45
C LEU A 25 13.65 -8.64 -32.98
N ARG A 26 14.96 -8.73 -32.72
CA ARG A 26 15.52 -8.79 -31.34
C ARG A 26 15.48 -7.44 -30.62
N ALA A 27 15.61 -6.33 -31.35
CA ALA A 27 15.44 -4.98 -30.83
C ALA A 27 13.95 -4.59 -30.62
N ARG A 28 13.03 -5.26 -31.32
CA ARG A 28 11.57 -5.23 -31.09
C ARG A 28 11.14 -6.24 -30.03
N GLY A 29 11.94 -6.41 -28.97
CA GLY A 29 11.48 -7.11 -27.77
C GLY A 29 10.13 -6.54 -27.32
N PRO A 30 9.22 -7.37 -26.77
CA PRO A 30 7.88 -6.93 -26.41
C PRO A 30 8.04 -5.69 -25.55
N ARG A 31 7.23 -4.66 -25.83
CA ARG A 31 7.14 -3.43 -25.04
C ARG A 31 6.85 -3.84 -23.60
N ARG A 32 7.90 -4.15 -22.83
CA ARG A 32 7.83 -4.55 -21.43
C ARG A 32 7.22 -3.34 -20.76
N GLY A 33 5.97 -3.50 -20.31
CA GLY A 33 5.28 -2.51 -19.51
C GLY A 33 6.24 -2.01 -18.43
N PRO A 34 6.18 -0.71 -18.08
CA PRO A 34 7.18 -0.05 -17.23
C PRO A 34 7.67 -1.01 -16.13
N SER A 35 8.91 -1.50 -16.25
CA SER A 35 9.46 -2.74 -15.67
C SER A 35 8.72 -3.37 -14.46
N LEU A 36 8.37 -4.66 -14.55
CA LEU A 36 7.86 -5.46 -13.42
C LEU A 36 8.70 -5.28 -12.15
N LYS A 37 10.03 -5.15 -12.31
CA LYS A 37 10.95 -4.81 -11.23
C LYS A 37 10.59 -3.52 -10.49
N ARG A 38 10.15 -2.46 -11.17
CA ARG A 38 9.72 -1.21 -10.52
C ARG A 38 8.37 -1.37 -9.81
N ARG A 39 7.44 -2.18 -10.36
CA ARG A 39 6.13 -2.42 -9.74
C ARG A 39 6.23 -3.30 -8.50
N PHE A 40 6.99 -4.38 -8.59
CA PHE A 40 7.12 -5.38 -7.53
C PHE A 40 8.24 -5.05 -6.54
N GLY A 41 9.26 -4.31 -6.97
CA GLY A 41 10.38 -3.91 -6.11
C GLY A 41 11.03 -5.13 -5.45
N PRO A 42 11.07 -5.20 -4.10
CA PRO A 42 11.60 -6.36 -3.37
C PRO A 42 10.95 -7.70 -3.73
N GLU A 43 9.69 -7.71 -4.15
CA GLU A 43 9.01 -8.92 -4.60
C GLU A 43 9.58 -9.49 -5.88
N TYR A 44 10.13 -8.65 -6.75
CA TYR A 44 10.83 -9.10 -7.94
C TYR A 44 12.09 -9.85 -7.55
N ASP A 45 12.94 -9.25 -6.72
CA ASP A 45 14.20 -9.87 -6.29
C ASP A 45 13.93 -11.17 -5.53
N ARG A 46 12.86 -11.21 -4.70
CA ARG A 46 12.45 -12.42 -4.00
C ARG A 46 11.92 -13.51 -4.94
N ALA A 47 11.18 -13.15 -6.00
CA ALA A 47 10.73 -14.12 -7.01
C ALA A 47 11.92 -14.70 -7.78
N VAL A 48 12.89 -13.87 -8.18
CA VAL A 48 14.14 -14.31 -8.85
C VAL A 48 14.91 -15.28 -7.95
N ALA A 49 15.08 -14.95 -6.67
CA ALA A 49 15.76 -15.82 -5.72
C ALA A 49 15.06 -17.19 -5.54
N ARG A 50 13.72 -17.23 -5.65
CA ARG A 50 12.94 -18.46 -5.54
C ARG A 50 13.05 -19.37 -6.76
N HIS A 51 13.45 -18.81 -7.91
CA HIS A 51 13.72 -19.53 -9.16
C HIS A 51 15.23 -19.69 -9.41
N ASP A 52 16.03 -19.80 -8.35
CA ASP A 52 17.48 -20.01 -8.43
C ASP A 52 18.23 -18.97 -9.31
N GLY A 53 17.72 -17.75 -9.36
CA GLY A 53 18.28 -16.67 -10.19
C GLY A 53 17.70 -16.58 -11.61
N ASP A 54 16.78 -17.45 -12.00
CA ASP A 54 16.10 -17.37 -13.31
C ASP A 54 15.09 -16.22 -13.35
N ALA A 55 15.54 -15.08 -13.88
CA ALA A 55 14.71 -13.91 -14.10
C ALA A 55 13.55 -14.15 -15.07
N THR A 56 13.67 -15.06 -16.03
CA THR A 56 12.61 -15.33 -17.00
C THR A 56 11.46 -16.10 -16.34
N ALA A 57 11.77 -17.10 -15.53
CA ALA A 57 10.76 -17.84 -14.74
C ALA A 57 10.05 -16.90 -13.76
N ALA A 58 10.80 -16.05 -13.05
CA ALA A 58 10.25 -15.05 -12.14
C ALA A 58 9.33 -14.03 -12.85
N GLU A 59 9.75 -13.48 -14.00
CA GLU A 59 8.93 -12.55 -14.79
C GLU A 59 7.61 -13.20 -15.25
N ARG A 60 7.63 -14.49 -15.63
CA ARG A 60 6.41 -15.23 -16.02
C ARG A 60 5.46 -15.38 -14.84
N GLU A 61 5.94 -15.79 -13.68
CA GLU A 61 5.12 -15.93 -12.47
C GLU A 61 4.49 -14.59 -12.07
N LEU A 62 5.29 -13.51 -12.03
CA LEU A 62 4.78 -12.19 -11.65
C LEU A 62 3.77 -11.65 -12.67
N THR A 63 3.97 -11.94 -13.96
CA THR A 63 3.01 -11.58 -15.02
C THR A 63 1.68 -12.32 -14.80
N GLU A 64 1.73 -13.61 -14.48
CA GLU A 64 0.53 -14.41 -14.18
C GLU A 64 -0.22 -13.87 -12.95
N ARG A 65 0.50 -13.46 -11.90
CA ARG A 65 -0.12 -12.81 -10.73
C ARG A 65 -0.82 -11.51 -11.10
N VAL A 66 -0.19 -10.67 -11.93
CA VAL A 66 -0.81 -9.43 -12.43
C VAL A 66 -2.02 -9.74 -13.29
N HIS A 67 -1.96 -10.76 -14.15
CA HIS A 67 -3.10 -11.17 -14.97
C HIS A 67 -4.29 -11.60 -14.11
N ARG A 68 -4.06 -12.34 -13.03
CA ARG A 68 -5.11 -12.85 -12.15
C ARG A 68 -5.70 -11.80 -11.20
N HIS A 69 -4.86 -10.93 -10.66
CA HIS A 69 -5.24 -10.04 -9.54
C HIS A 69 -5.11 -8.55 -9.85
N GLY A 70 -4.61 -8.18 -11.04
CA GLY A 70 -4.34 -6.78 -11.39
C GLY A 70 -5.57 -5.90 -11.47
N ASP A 71 -6.73 -6.47 -11.77
CA ASP A 71 -8.01 -5.76 -11.89
C ASP A 71 -8.76 -5.61 -10.56
N LEU A 72 -8.24 -6.19 -9.46
CA LEU A 72 -8.83 -6.01 -8.13
C LEU A 72 -8.85 -4.53 -7.75
N ARG A 73 -10.00 -4.08 -7.25
CA ARG A 73 -10.22 -2.72 -6.77
C ARG A 73 -10.42 -2.75 -5.27
N GLU A 74 -9.57 -2.02 -4.56
CA GLU A 74 -9.62 -1.99 -3.11
C GLU A 74 -10.89 -1.25 -2.62
N ARG A 75 -11.72 -1.93 -1.82
CA ARG A 75 -13.00 -1.43 -1.30
C ARG A 75 -12.80 -0.50 -0.10
N PRO A 76 -13.26 0.75 -0.12
CA PRO A 76 -13.04 1.68 0.99
C PRO A 76 -13.57 1.11 2.32
N LEU A 77 -12.85 1.36 3.40
CA LEU A 77 -13.30 1.02 4.75
C LEU A 77 -14.13 2.15 5.34
N GLU A 78 -15.27 1.80 5.90
CA GLU A 78 -16.07 2.70 6.71
C GLU A 78 -15.25 3.21 7.92
N PRO A 79 -15.42 4.48 8.34
CA PRO A 79 -14.66 5.04 9.46
C PRO A 79 -14.74 4.20 10.75
N ALA A 80 -15.92 3.67 11.08
CA ALA A 80 -16.09 2.84 12.27
C ALA A 80 -15.35 1.49 12.17
N GLN A 81 -15.30 0.88 10.98
CA GLN A 81 -14.54 -0.37 10.75
C GLN A 81 -13.04 -0.12 10.89
N ARG A 82 -12.56 0.99 10.33
CA ARG A 82 -11.17 1.44 10.48
C ARG A 82 -10.78 1.57 11.95
N GLU A 83 -11.56 2.30 12.75
CA GLU A 83 -11.30 2.47 14.18
C GLU A 83 -11.27 1.12 14.91
N GLN A 84 -12.14 0.19 14.53
CA GLN A 84 -12.15 -1.17 15.08
C GLN A 84 -10.85 -1.94 14.75
N TYR A 85 -10.40 -1.90 13.50
CA TYR A 85 -9.14 -2.55 13.09
C TYR A 85 -7.92 -1.92 13.77
N GLU A 86 -7.90 -0.59 13.91
CA GLU A 86 -6.84 0.13 14.64
C GLU A 86 -6.81 -0.25 16.12
N ALA A 87 -7.96 -0.30 16.79
CA ALA A 87 -8.06 -0.73 18.18
C ALA A 87 -7.59 -2.19 18.37
N ARG A 88 -7.98 -3.09 17.46
CA ARG A 88 -7.53 -4.50 17.49
C ARG A 88 -6.03 -4.64 17.26
N TRP A 89 -5.45 -3.84 16.36
CA TRP A 89 -4.01 -3.82 16.15
C TRP A 89 -3.28 -3.39 17.42
N THR A 90 -3.71 -2.31 18.06
CA THR A 90 -3.14 -1.82 19.33
C THR A 90 -3.25 -2.88 20.43
N ALA A 91 -4.41 -3.53 20.58
CA ALA A 91 -4.61 -4.59 21.55
C ALA A 91 -3.69 -5.80 21.29
N ALA A 92 -3.42 -6.14 20.03
CA ALA A 92 -2.45 -7.19 19.70
C ALA A 92 -1.02 -6.77 20.09
N GLN A 93 -0.64 -5.51 19.88
CA GLN A 93 0.68 -5.00 20.30
C GLN A 93 0.85 -4.99 21.83
N GLU A 94 -0.18 -4.59 22.58
CA GLU A 94 -0.17 -4.62 24.04
C GLU A 94 -0.04 -6.05 24.58
N ARG A 95 -0.82 -6.98 24.01
CA ARG A 95 -0.76 -8.42 24.35
C ARG A 95 0.61 -9.02 24.09
N PHE A 96 1.40 -8.47 23.17
CA PHE A 96 2.72 -9.01 22.85
C PHE A 96 3.64 -9.08 24.07
N VAL A 97 3.51 -8.17 25.03
CA VAL A 97 4.33 -8.14 26.24
C VAL A 97 4.13 -9.41 27.08
N ASP A 98 2.87 -9.81 27.26
CA ASP A 98 2.51 -10.95 28.11
C ASP A 98 2.44 -12.26 27.33
N SER A 99 2.08 -12.21 26.05
CA SER A 99 1.82 -13.37 25.20
C SER A 99 2.21 -13.11 23.73
N PRO A 100 3.52 -13.10 23.41
CA PRO A 100 4.03 -12.80 22.07
C PRO A 100 3.42 -13.68 20.97
N ARG A 101 3.29 -14.99 21.22
CA ARG A 101 2.75 -15.95 20.26
C ARG A 101 1.27 -15.65 19.91
N GLU A 102 0.47 -15.36 20.92
CA GLU A 102 -0.95 -15.03 20.73
C GLU A 102 -1.11 -13.69 20.03
N ALA A 103 -0.27 -12.71 20.36
CA ALA A 103 -0.25 -11.41 19.70
C ALA A 103 0.04 -11.53 18.20
N VAL A 104 1.06 -12.31 17.81
CA VAL A 104 1.38 -12.54 16.39
C VAL A 104 0.25 -13.30 15.69
N ALA A 105 -0.35 -14.31 16.33
CA ALA A 105 -1.47 -15.04 15.75
C ALA A 105 -2.74 -14.18 15.59
N GLU A 106 -2.97 -13.22 16.48
CA GLU A 106 -4.04 -12.22 16.32
C GLU A 106 -3.71 -11.25 15.19
N ALA A 107 -2.46 -10.78 15.08
CA ALA A 107 -2.04 -9.90 13.99
C ALA A 107 -2.16 -10.56 12.61
N ASP A 108 -1.85 -11.86 12.50
CA ASP A 108 -2.01 -12.63 11.27
C ASP A 108 -3.49 -12.68 10.83
N ARG A 109 -4.38 -13.08 11.75
CA ARG A 109 -5.83 -13.10 11.50
C ARG A 109 -6.37 -11.71 11.17
N LEU A 110 -5.94 -10.68 11.91
CA LEU A 110 -6.35 -9.30 11.70
C LEU A 110 -5.97 -8.80 10.30
N LEU A 111 -4.76 -9.07 9.83
CA LEU A 111 -4.32 -8.71 8.47
C LEU A 111 -5.13 -9.44 7.41
N ALA A 112 -5.39 -10.73 7.60
CA ALA A 112 -6.17 -11.53 6.67
C ALA A 112 -7.62 -11.04 6.56
N GLU A 113 -8.26 -10.72 7.68
CA GLU A 113 -9.60 -10.13 7.74
C GLU A 113 -9.64 -8.73 7.11
N LEU A 114 -8.65 -7.89 7.42
CA LEU A 114 -8.55 -6.53 6.88
C LEU A 114 -8.38 -6.55 5.35
N ALA A 115 -7.51 -7.42 4.83
CA ALA A 115 -7.35 -7.60 3.39
C ALA A 115 -8.66 -8.08 2.74
N GLY A 116 -9.36 -9.04 3.34
CA GLY A 116 -10.68 -9.48 2.88
C GLY A 116 -11.71 -8.33 2.84
N ALA A 117 -11.77 -7.52 3.89
CA ALA A 117 -12.63 -6.33 3.95
C ALA A 117 -12.31 -5.31 2.86
N ARG A 118 -11.03 -5.17 2.50
CA ARG A 118 -10.56 -4.35 1.38
C ARG A 118 -10.81 -4.97 0.01
N GLY A 119 -11.40 -6.17 -0.08
CA GLY A 119 -11.78 -6.82 -1.34
C GLY A 119 -10.71 -7.73 -1.95
N PHE A 120 -9.67 -8.07 -1.19
CA PHE A 120 -8.74 -9.14 -1.56
C PHE A 120 -9.38 -10.52 -1.31
N PRO A 121 -8.83 -11.61 -1.89
CA PRO A 121 -9.27 -12.98 -1.60
C PRO A 121 -9.37 -13.27 -0.10
N ASP A 122 -10.23 -14.22 0.28
CA ASP A 122 -10.47 -14.56 1.69
C ASP A 122 -9.21 -15.09 2.39
N GLY A 123 -9.08 -14.77 3.68
CA GLY A 123 -7.93 -15.15 4.51
C GLY A 123 -7.76 -16.66 4.71
N GLY A 124 -8.79 -17.47 4.47
CA GLY A 124 -8.69 -18.93 4.46
C GLY A 124 -7.80 -19.49 3.34
N GLN A 125 -7.46 -18.66 2.34
CA GLN A 125 -6.55 -19.00 1.24
C GLN A 125 -5.32 -18.10 1.24
N TYR A 126 -4.47 -18.25 2.26
CA TYR A 126 -3.27 -17.42 2.48
C TYR A 126 -2.44 -17.18 1.20
N GLU A 127 -2.09 -18.22 0.46
CA GLU A 127 -1.24 -18.09 -0.74
C GLU A 127 -1.91 -17.25 -1.86
N GLU A 128 -3.23 -17.38 -2.01
CA GLU A 128 -3.99 -16.60 -2.99
C GLU A 128 -4.12 -15.15 -2.57
N GLN A 129 -4.46 -14.90 -1.30
CA GLN A 129 -4.53 -13.55 -0.75
C GLN A 129 -3.16 -12.86 -0.80
N LEU A 130 -2.08 -13.57 -0.48
CA LEU A 130 -0.70 -13.09 -0.56
C LEU A 130 -0.29 -12.76 -2.01
N ALA A 131 -0.68 -13.61 -2.97
CA ALA A 131 -0.43 -13.34 -4.39
C ALA A 131 -1.14 -12.05 -4.84
N ALA A 132 -2.40 -11.86 -4.44
CA ALA A 132 -3.15 -10.65 -4.73
C ALA A 132 -2.53 -9.40 -4.05
N LEU A 133 -2.20 -9.47 -2.76
CA LEU A 133 -1.54 -8.40 -2.02
C LEU A 133 -0.17 -8.05 -2.63
N SER A 134 0.57 -9.02 -3.17
CA SER A 134 1.86 -8.76 -3.82
C SER A 134 1.75 -7.90 -5.09
N VAL A 135 0.59 -7.87 -5.74
CA VAL A 135 0.35 -7.09 -6.97
C VAL A 135 0.05 -5.61 -6.68
N HIS A 136 -0.54 -5.33 -5.52
CA HIS A 136 -1.02 -3.99 -5.12
C HIS A 136 -0.19 -3.36 -4.00
N HIS A 137 0.35 -4.16 -3.09
CA HIS A 137 1.15 -3.75 -1.93
C HIS A 137 2.52 -4.45 -1.89
N ALA A 138 3.16 -4.59 -3.04
CA ALA A 138 4.41 -5.35 -3.22
C ALA A 138 5.51 -4.98 -2.21
N HIS A 139 5.64 -3.70 -1.86
CA HIS A 139 6.68 -3.22 -0.94
C HIS A 139 6.44 -3.60 0.52
N HIS A 140 5.22 -3.97 0.90
CA HIS A 140 4.83 -4.22 2.30
C HIS A 140 4.39 -5.66 2.57
N VAL A 141 4.14 -6.45 1.52
CA VAL A 141 3.65 -7.83 1.65
C VAL A 141 4.61 -8.79 2.37
N ASP A 142 5.90 -8.45 2.48
CA ASP A 142 6.83 -9.24 3.31
C ASP A 142 6.44 -9.26 4.79
N GLY A 143 5.90 -8.16 5.31
CA GLY A 143 5.45 -8.09 6.70
C GLY A 143 4.39 -9.15 6.99
N TYR A 144 3.47 -9.37 6.05
CA TYR A 144 2.47 -10.43 6.16
C TYR A 144 3.11 -11.82 6.17
N ARG A 145 4.09 -12.08 5.29
CA ARG A 145 4.79 -13.38 5.28
C ARG A 145 5.48 -13.69 6.60
N ARG A 146 6.10 -12.69 7.22
CA ARG A 146 6.82 -12.85 8.49
C ARG A 146 5.86 -13.16 9.62
N VAL A 147 4.77 -12.39 9.75
CA VAL A 147 3.75 -12.64 10.77
C VAL A 147 3.07 -13.98 10.57
N HIS A 148 2.70 -14.34 9.34
CA HIS A 148 2.09 -15.63 9.05
C HIS A 148 3.01 -16.79 9.43
N ARG A 149 4.29 -16.73 9.04
CA ARG A 149 5.27 -17.74 9.45
C ARG A 149 5.35 -17.83 10.97
N ALA A 150 5.53 -16.71 11.65
CA ALA A 150 5.70 -16.69 13.11
C ALA A 150 4.44 -17.16 13.87
N ALA A 151 3.24 -16.89 13.35
CA ALA A 151 1.97 -17.40 13.88
C ALA A 151 1.85 -18.92 13.77
N HIS A 152 2.36 -19.50 12.68
CA HIS A 152 2.24 -20.93 12.36
C HIS A 152 3.45 -21.79 12.71
N LEU A 153 4.53 -21.21 13.25
CA LEU A 153 5.68 -21.97 13.77
C LEU A 153 5.25 -22.89 14.91
N ARG A 154 5.65 -24.17 14.86
CA ARG A 154 5.34 -25.11 15.93
C ARG A 154 6.19 -24.83 17.18
N ALA A 155 5.66 -25.21 18.34
CA ALA A 155 6.35 -25.03 19.62
C ALA A 155 7.69 -25.79 19.69
N ASP A 156 7.83 -26.88 18.93
CA ASP A 156 9.05 -27.69 18.89
C ASP A 156 10.19 -26.98 18.15
N ASP A 157 9.89 -26.15 17.16
CA ASP A 157 10.86 -25.36 16.38
C ASP A 157 11.36 -24.13 17.15
N ALA A 158 10.65 -23.72 18.21
CA ALA A 158 10.96 -22.56 19.03
C ALA A 158 11.91 -22.86 20.21
N ARG A 159 12.41 -24.09 20.34
CA ARG A 159 13.26 -24.54 21.46
C ARG A 159 14.68 -23.97 21.47
N ASP A 160 15.13 -23.30 20.40
CA ASP A 160 16.32 -22.43 20.44
C ASP A 160 15.95 -21.10 21.13
N GLY A 161 15.84 -21.18 22.45
CA GLY A 161 15.10 -20.29 23.36
C GLY A 161 15.60 -18.85 23.54
N GLY A 162 15.86 -18.13 22.46
CA GLY A 162 16.10 -16.68 22.49
C GLY A 162 15.78 -15.96 21.18
N THR A 163 15.74 -16.66 20.05
CA THR A 163 15.45 -16.07 18.74
C THR A 163 13.96 -15.91 18.48
N GLY A 164 13.12 -16.84 18.94
CA GLY A 164 11.70 -16.88 18.59
C GLY A 164 10.90 -15.63 18.97
N THR A 165 11.09 -15.06 20.17
CA THR A 165 10.35 -13.86 20.59
C THR A 165 10.84 -12.61 19.86
N GLU A 166 12.14 -12.50 19.58
CA GLU A 166 12.66 -11.38 18.81
C GLU A 166 12.23 -11.47 17.34
N ASP A 167 12.24 -12.66 16.75
CA ASP A 167 11.69 -12.91 15.41
C ASP A 167 10.20 -12.52 15.34
N MET A 168 9.42 -12.83 16.39
CA MET A 168 8.03 -12.40 16.51
C MET A 168 7.89 -10.87 16.62
N ARG A 169 8.81 -10.20 17.33
CA ARG A 169 8.84 -8.73 17.42
C ARG A 169 9.13 -8.12 16.05
N GLU A 170 10.16 -8.61 15.35
CA GLU A 170 10.51 -8.17 14.01
C GLU A 170 9.35 -8.39 13.02
N ALA A 171 8.66 -9.54 13.12
CA ALA A 171 7.50 -9.83 12.32
C ALA A 171 6.38 -8.81 12.55
N MET A 172 6.04 -8.51 13.81
CA MET A 172 5.04 -7.49 14.16
C MET A 172 5.39 -6.11 13.60
N VAL A 173 6.66 -5.71 13.71
CA VAL A 173 7.16 -4.44 13.19
C VAL A 173 7.04 -4.40 11.66
N ALA A 174 7.46 -5.46 10.96
CA ALA A 174 7.38 -5.53 9.51
C ALA A 174 5.93 -5.51 9.00
N ALA A 175 5.02 -6.20 9.69
CA ALA A 175 3.60 -6.25 9.38
C ALA A 175 2.88 -4.90 9.53
N ARG A 176 3.36 -4.02 10.42
CA ARG A 176 2.76 -2.71 10.65
C ARG A 176 2.63 -1.90 9.36
N ALA A 177 3.64 -1.96 8.48
CA ALA A 177 3.63 -1.20 7.23
C ALA A 177 2.48 -1.63 6.30
N LEU A 178 2.19 -2.93 6.22
CA LEU A 178 1.06 -3.41 5.44
C LEU A 178 -0.27 -3.03 6.08
N PHE A 179 -0.38 -3.17 7.41
CA PHE A 179 -1.56 -2.75 8.16
C PHE A 179 -1.90 -1.28 7.88
N GLU A 180 -0.91 -0.39 7.97
CA GLU A 180 -1.08 1.05 7.74
C GLU A 180 -1.50 1.38 6.30
N GLU A 181 -1.04 0.60 5.32
CA GLU A 181 -1.45 0.77 3.93
C GLU A 181 -2.90 0.32 3.72
N LEU A 182 -3.27 -0.85 4.25
CA LEU A 182 -4.60 -1.42 4.09
C LEU A 182 -5.66 -0.63 4.84
N VAL A 183 -5.32 -0.07 6.00
CA VAL A 183 -6.26 0.74 6.78
C VAL A 183 -6.47 2.10 6.14
N ARG A 184 -5.49 2.66 5.41
CA ARG A 184 -5.53 4.03 4.86
C ARG A 184 -6.84 4.36 4.12
N PRO A 185 -7.36 5.59 4.23
CA PRO A 185 -8.54 5.97 3.45
C PRO A 185 -8.23 5.82 1.96
N ALA A 186 -9.14 5.17 1.21
CA ALA A 186 -9.11 5.28 -0.23
C ALA A 186 -9.16 6.78 -0.55
N ARG A 187 -8.13 7.32 -1.20
CA ARG A 187 -8.13 8.72 -1.62
C ARG A 187 -9.38 8.89 -2.47
N HIS A 188 -10.33 9.70 -2.00
CA HIS A 188 -11.53 10.02 -2.77
C HIS A 188 -11.09 10.56 -4.13
N ASP A 189 -11.28 9.78 -5.20
CA ASP A 189 -11.42 10.28 -6.57
C ASP A 189 -12.75 11.04 -6.64
N GLY A 190 -12.76 12.19 -5.97
CA GLY A 190 -13.93 12.96 -5.63
C GLY A 190 -13.59 14.44 -5.54
N GLY A 191 -12.80 14.93 -6.50
CA GLY A 191 -12.80 16.35 -6.88
C GLY A 191 -14.13 16.70 -7.54
N GLY A 192 -15.24 16.48 -6.82
CA GLY A 192 -16.51 17.08 -7.14
C GLY A 192 -16.28 18.58 -7.22
N HIS A 193 -16.51 19.13 -8.41
CA HIS A 193 -16.82 20.53 -8.57
C HIS A 193 -18.05 20.80 -7.72
N THR A 194 -17.83 21.07 -6.44
CA THR A 194 -18.79 21.76 -5.60
C THR A 194 -19.08 23.05 -6.33
N GLY A 195 -20.26 23.12 -6.92
CA GLY A 195 -20.78 24.27 -7.63
C GLY A 195 -20.69 25.47 -6.72
N GLY A 196 -19.61 26.23 -6.87
CA GLY A 196 -19.53 27.62 -6.45
C GLY A 196 -20.54 28.37 -7.31
N ARG A 197 -21.77 28.41 -6.83
CA ARG A 197 -22.79 29.39 -7.19
C ARG A 197 -22.17 30.77 -6.97
N ARG A 198 -21.47 31.27 -7.99
CA ARG A 198 -21.13 32.69 -8.12
C ARG A 198 -22.38 33.36 -8.63
N GLU A 199 -23.11 33.86 -7.65
CA GLU A 199 -24.12 34.90 -7.78
C GLU A 199 -23.42 36.16 -8.33
N ASP A 200 -23.21 36.21 -9.64
CA ASP A 200 -22.76 37.43 -10.30
C ASP A 200 -23.96 38.37 -10.43
N GLY A 201 -24.01 39.29 -9.46
CA GLY A 201 -24.97 40.37 -9.38
C GLY A 201 -24.99 41.21 -10.65
N ARG A 202 -26.13 41.21 -11.33
CA ARG A 202 -26.48 42.33 -12.21
C ARG A 202 -27.09 43.44 -11.37
N HIS A 203 -26.28 44.48 -11.22
CA HIS A 203 -26.69 45.85 -10.95
C HIS A 203 -27.95 46.21 -11.73
N GLN A 204 -29.01 46.61 -11.02
CA GLN A 204 -29.99 47.54 -11.57
C GLN A 204 -30.16 48.70 -10.59
N SER A 205 -29.58 49.81 -11.02
CA SER A 205 -29.73 51.15 -10.48
C SER A 205 -31.19 51.60 -10.52
N GLY A 206 -31.65 52.24 -9.45
CA GLY A 206 -32.66 53.30 -9.60
C GLY A 206 -33.79 53.32 -8.58
N ARG A 207 -33.57 54.12 -7.52
CA ARG A 207 -34.55 55.00 -6.83
C ARG A 207 -35.77 54.37 -6.12
N HIS A 208 -35.91 54.70 -4.85
CA HIS A 208 -37.07 55.34 -4.17
C HIS A 208 -36.92 55.09 -2.65
N ARG A 209 -36.27 55.98 -1.90
CA ARG A 209 -36.82 57.09 -1.07
C ARG A 209 -37.85 56.65 0.00
N ALA A 210 -37.54 57.07 1.23
CA ALA A 210 -38.34 57.13 2.46
C ALA A 210 -38.46 55.81 3.25
N GLY A 211 -38.24 55.74 4.56
CA GLY A 211 -37.90 56.77 5.52
C GLY A 211 -37.85 56.18 6.94
N LEU A 212 -37.25 56.96 7.83
CA LEU A 212 -37.57 57.10 9.26
C LEU A 212 -37.22 55.95 10.24
N ASN A 213 -36.38 56.36 11.20
CA ASN A 213 -36.53 56.17 12.65
C ASN A 213 -36.24 54.74 13.18
N GLY A 214 -35.36 54.48 14.15
CA GLY A 214 -34.77 55.29 15.21
C GLY A 214 -34.62 54.39 16.45
N GLY A 215 -33.62 54.66 17.29
CA GLY A 215 -33.50 54.06 18.64
C GLY A 215 -32.43 52.94 18.74
N ARG A 216 -31.19 53.25 19.13
CA ARG A 216 -30.69 53.27 20.52
C ARG A 216 -30.82 51.92 21.26
N LYS A 217 -29.69 51.26 21.57
CA LYS A 217 -28.96 51.33 22.86
C LYS A 217 -27.79 50.33 22.88
N ALA A 218 -26.67 50.80 23.42
CA ALA A 218 -25.45 50.04 23.75
C ALA A 218 -25.53 49.49 25.21
N PRO A 219 -24.42 49.16 25.91
CA PRO A 219 -23.64 47.92 25.85
C PRO A 219 -23.47 47.28 27.27
N ALA A 220 -22.61 46.25 27.39
CA ALA A 220 -21.63 46.02 28.46
C ALA A 220 -21.62 44.62 29.15
N ALA A 221 -20.38 44.20 29.42
CA ALA A 221 -19.83 43.39 30.54
C ALA A 221 -19.09 42.15 30.02
N ARG A 222 -17.74 42.11 29.93
CA ARG A 222 -16.66 42.10 30.96
C ARG A 222 -16.72 40.94 31.98
N GLY A 223 -15.73 40.06 31.85
CA GLY A 223 -15.16 39.12 32.84
C GLY A 223 -14.37 38.06 32.07
N GLY A 224 -13.08 37.76 32.24
CA GLY A 224 -12.06 38.12 33.22
C GLY A 224 -11.37 36.83 33.71
N HIS A 225 -10.05 36.71 33.46
CA HIS A 225 -8.97 35.99 34.23
C HIS A 225 -9.12 34.47 34.52
N MET A 226 -8.12 33.59 34.65
CA MET A 226 -6.68 33.42 34.32
C MET A 226 -6.34 31.92 34.61
N PRO A 227 -5.18 31.37 34.20
CA PRO A 227 -4.88 29.94 34.20
C PRO A 227 -4.20 29.46 35.51
N TRP A 228 -4.39 28.17 35.85
CA TRP A 228 -3.75 27.53 37.00
C TRP A 228 -2.49 26.77 36.56
N ALA A 229 -1.37 27.06 37.25
CA ALA A 229 -0.15 26.28 37.24
C ALA A 229 -0.08 25.50 38.56
N LEU A 230 0.31 24.21 38.50
CA LEU A 230 0.65 23.43 39.70
C LEU A 230 2.12 23.04 39.70
N HIS A 231 2.77 23.43 40.80
CA HIS A 231 4.12 23.14 41.22
C HIS A 231 4.41 21.64 41.39
N ARG A 232 5.60 21.20 41.01
CA ARG A 232 6.23 19.95 41.46
C ARG A 232 7.51 20.30 42.24
N ARG A 233 7.54 19.97 43.54
CA ARG A 233 8.74 19.96 44.40
C ARG A 233 8.68 18.74 45.33
N GLN A 234 9.78 18.00 45.39
CA GLN A 234 10.45 17.34 46.53
C GLN A 234 11.24 16.13 45.99
N ALA A 235 12.58 16.17 45.99
CA ALA A 235 13.53 15.93 47.11
C ALA A 235 13.58 14.44 47.48
N LYS A 236 14.65 13.69 47.17
CA LYS A 236 16.04 13.62 47.70
C LYS A 236 16.18 12.47 48.70
N GLU A 237 17.12 11.58 48.38
CA GLU A 237 18.01 10.79 49.27
C GLU A 237 17.40 9.85 50.32
N SER A 238 17.68 8.55 50.14
CA SER A 238 18.35 7.70 51.13
C SER A 238 19.14 6.61 50.41
#